data_AF-A0A2V6AQ08-F1
#
_entry.id   AF-A0A2V6AQ08-F1
#
_cell.length_a   1.000
_cell.length_b   1.000
_cell.length_c   1.000
_cell.angle_alpha   90.00
_cell.angle_beta   90.00
_cell.angle_gamma   90.00
#
_symmetry.space_group_name_H-M   'P 1'
#
loop_
_entity.id
_entity.type
_entity.pdbx_description
1 polymer ?
#
loop_
_entity_poly.entity_id
_entity_poly.type
_entity_poly.pdbx_seq_one_letter_code
_entity_poly.pdbx_strand_id
1 'polypeptide(L)'
;MFATILLPNFYLQAIARHQPKLREQPLAVLDATAIKAVILQLNEAAENEGVRAGMTPSQALARCLRLVIKARARDCEQQLSDILLHHAFMLSPFVEATSPGICTAEFKHANGLLPKLRHIIDLLARCELTARAALATNPDASFLAAHLAEPVLEVSDAKDFFDSLPIEILAMAPISRTPSSSKLSPARCQGSPLEAKLYVTCHWDIQAIASVMIVMLIANLVRNAAVVIMSDIAAGIER
;
A
#
# COMPACT_ATOMS: atom_id res chain seq x y z
N MET A 1 15.56 14.50 8.68
CA MET A 1 14.12 14.40 9.03
C MET A 1 13.51 13.39 8.07
N PHE A 2 12.56 12.58 8.52
CA PHE A 2 11.98 11.49 7.76
C PHE A 2 10.46 11.61 7.75
N ALA A 3 9.83 11.19 6.65
CA ALA A 3 8.39 10.96 6.59
C ALA A 3 8.10 9.53 6.15
N THR A 4 7.22 8.82 6.83
CA THR A 4 6.75 7.51 6.40
C THR A 4 5.30 7.62 6.00
N ILE A 5 4.97 7.20 4.78
CA ILE A 5 3.60 7.01 4.30
C ILE A 5 3.28 5.52 4.39
N LEU A 6 2.16 5.20 5.00
CA LEU A 6 1.63 3.86 5.23
C LEU A 6 0.24 3.75 4.63
N LEU A 7 0.02 2.75 3.78
CA LEU A 7 -1.29 2.29 3.34
C LEU A 7 -1.72 1.13 4.26
N PRO A 8 -2.51 1.37 5.33
CA PRO A 8 -3.02 0.29 6.17
C PRO A 8 -3.83 -0.69 5.34
N ASN A 9 -3.84 -1.97 5.70
CA ASN A 9 -4.64 -2.97 4.98
C ASN A 9 -4.37 -3.04 3.47
N PHE A 10 -3.10 -2.89 3.07
CA PHE A 10 -2.66 -2.76 1.67
C PHE A 10 -3.31 -3.76 0.69
N TYR A 11 -3.33 -5.07 1.01
CA TYR A 11 -3.91 -6.08 0.11
C TYR A 11 -5.43 -5.96 -0.01
N LEU A 12 -6.10 -5.60 1.09
CA LEU A 12 -7.54 -5.35 1.07
C LEU A 12 -7.85 -4.09 0.26
N GLN A 13 -7.07 -3.02 0.41
CA GLN A 13 -7.22 -1.82 -0.41
C GLN A 13 -7.04 -2.14 -1.90
N ALA A 14 -6.03 -2.94 -2.27
CA ALA A 14 -5.81 -3.34 -3.66
C ALA A 14 -7.05 -3.99 -4.30
N ILE A 15 -7.77 -4.81 -3.54
CA ILE A 15 -8.96 -5.53 -4.03
C ILE A 15 -10.23 -4.67 -3.96
N ALA A 16 -10.40 -3.93 -2.87
CA ALA A 16 -11.68 -3.31 -2.52
C ALA A 16 -11.78 -1.81 -2.85
N ARG A 17 -10.70 -1.20 -3.37
CA ARG A 17 -10.62 0.22 -3.76
C ARG A 17 -11.87 0.71 -4.50
N HIS A 18 -12.16 0.07 -5.63
CA HIS A 18 -13.32 0.41 -6.48
C HIS A 18 -14.57 -0.41 -6.17
N GLN A 19 -14.63 -1.09 -5.02
CA GLN A 19 -15.75 -1.95 -4.63
C GLN A 19 -16.23 -1.61 -3.21
N PRO A 20 -16.99 -0.50 -3.02
CA PRO A 20 -17.44 -0.05 -1.70
C PRO A 20 -18.22 -1.14 -0.94
N LYS A 21 -19.12 -1.86 -1.62
CA LYS A 21 -19.90 -2.95 -1.04
C LYS A 21 -19.04 -4.08 -0.45
N LEU A 22 -17.84 -4.30 -1.01
CA LEU A 22 -16.93 -5.34 -0.55
C LEU A 22 -16.21 -4.92 0.75
N ARG A 23 -16.01 -3.61 0.96
CA ARG A 23 -15.38 -3.06 2.17
C ARG A 23 -16.29 -3.21 3.40
N GLU A 24 -17.60 -3.15 3.19
CA GLU A 24 -18.62 -3.25 4.25
C GLU A 24 -18.85 -4.70 4.72
N GLN A 25 -18.44 -5.69 3.93
CA GLN A 25 -18.61 -7.11 4.26
C GLN A 25 -17.38 -7.64 4.99
N PRO A 26 -17.52 -8.71 5.82
CA PRO A 26 -16.37 -9.47 6.30
C PRO A 26 -15.53 -9.95 5.11
N LEU A 27 -14.32 -9.42 4.97
CA LEU A 27 -13.44 -9.64 3.82
C LEU A 27 -12.08 -10.15 4.30
N ALA A 28 -11.60 -11.20 3.65
CA ALA A 28 -10.26 -11.74 3.85
C ALA A 28 -9.55 -11.99 2.52
N VAL A 29 -8.24 -11.82 2.53
CA VAL A 29 -7.34 -12.07 1.40
C VAL A 29 -6.48 -13.28 1.73
N LEU A 30 -6.31 -14.18 0.77
CA LEU A 30 -5.36 -15.28 0.85
C LEU A 30 -4.36 -15.23 -0.31
N ASP A 31 -3.17 -15.80 -0.09
CA ASP A 31 -2.24 -16.09 -1.17
C ASP A 31 -2.51 -17.49 -1.72
N ALA A 32 -3.17 -17.55 -2.88
CA ALA A 32 -3.51 -18.81 -3.53
C ALA A 32 -2.29 -19.54 -4.13
N THR A 33 -1.16 -18.84 -4.26
CA THR A 33 0.09 -19.40 -4.81
C THR A 33 0.99 -19.99 -3.73
N ALA A 34 0.69 -19.74 -2.46
CA ALA A 34 1.43 -20.31 -1.35
C ALA A 34 1.13 -21.82 -1.21
N ILE A 35 2.15 -22.59 -0.83
CA ILE A 35 2.04 -24.04 -0.55
C ILE A 35 0.89 -24.33 0.43
N LYS A 36 0.65 -23.40 1.37
CA LYS A 36 -0.49 -23.42 2.28
C LYS A 36 -1.32 -22.15 2.07
N ALA A 37 -2.50 -22.29 1.48
CA ALA A 37 -3.47 -21.20 1.36
C ALA A 37 -4.04 -20.85 2.75
N VAL A 38 -3.55 -19.77 3.34
CA VAL A 38 -4.02 -19.21 4.61
C VAL A 38 -4.45 -17.76 4.42
N ILE A 39 -5.30 -17.27 5.32
CA ILE A 39 -5.68 -15.86 5.38
C ILE A 39 -4.43 -15.03 5.64
N LEU A 40 -4.08 -14.16 4.70
CA LEU A 40 -2.95 -13.24 4.78
C LEU A 40 -3.34 -11.95 5.51
N GLN A 41 -4.50 -11.40 5.16
CA GLN A 41 -5.00 -10.14 5.70
C GLN A 41 -6.52 -10.16 5.74
N LEU A 42 -7.14 -9.46 6.68
CA LEU A 42 -8.59 -9.38 6.85
C LEU A 42 -9.01 -8.02 7.38
N ASN A 43 -10.24 -7.60 7.10
CA ASN A 43 -10.77 -6.34 7.61
C ASN A 43 -11.34 -6.49 9.02
N GLU A 44 -11.59 -5.35 9.68
CA GLU A 44 -12.15 -5.31 11.03
C GLU A 44 -13.48 -6.08 11.14
N ALA A 45 -14.34 -6.01 10.11
CA ALA A 45 -15.59 -6.76 10.08
C ALA A 45 -15.38 -8.28 10.17
N ALA A 46 -14.36 -8.84 9.49
CA ALA A 46 -14.00 -10.24 9.63
C ALA A 46 -13.32 -10.55 10.97
N GLU A 47 -12.53 -9.62 11.49
CA GLU A 47 -11.86 -9.78 12.79
C GLU A 47 -12.86 -9.88 13.95
N ASN A 48 -13.88 -9.04 13.93
CA ASN A 48 -14.96 -9.01 14.91
C ASN A 48 -15.79 -10.31 14.93
N GLU A 49 -15.85 -11.02 13.80
CA GLU A 49 -16.47 -12.35 13.68
C GLU A 49 -15.53 -13.49 14.11
N GLY A 50 -14.35 -13.18 14.66
CA GLY A 50 -13.41 -14.18 15.17
C GLY A 50 -12.49 -14.81 14.13
N VAL A 51 -12.44 -14.27 12.91
CA VAL A 51 -11.46 -14.66 11.87
C VAL A 51 -10.11 -14.04 12.22
N ARG A 52 -9.01 -14.78 11.98
CA ARG A 52 -7.64 -14.31 12.22
C ARG A 52 -6.74 -14.64 11.03
N ALA A 53 -5.68 -13.85 10.87
CA ALA A 53 -4.62 -14.16 9.91
C ALA A 53 -3.96 -15.51 10.25
N GLY A 54 -3.52 -16.25 9.24
CA GLY A 54 -2.96 -17.59 9.37
C GLY A 54 -3.99 -18.73 9.41
N MET A 55 -5.28 -18.44 9.56
CA MET A 55 -6.34 -19.46 9.44
C MET A 55 -6.43 -20.01 8.01
N THR A 56 -6.76 -21.29 7.86
CA THR A 56 -7.16 -21.83 6.54
C THR A 56 -8.56 -21.31 6.15
N PRO A 57 -8.95 -21.31 4.86
CA PRO A 57 -10.29 -20.92 4.45
C PRO A 57 -11.40 -21.66 5.19
N SER A 58 -11.25 -22.97 5.42
CA SER A 58 -12.20 -23.76 6.20
C SER A 58 -12.30 -23.32 7.66
N GLN A 59 -11.17 -23.00 8.31
CA GLN A 59 -11.16 -22.48 9.68
C GLN A 59 -11.82 -21.10 9.76
N ALA A 60 -11.55 -20.22 8.79
CA ALA A 60 -12.12 -18.88 8.74
C ALA A 60 -13.64 -18.92 8.51
N LEU A 61 -14.11 -19.76 7.58
CA LEU A 61 -15.54 -19.96 7.30
C LEU A 61 -16.29 -20.58 8.48
N ALA A 62 -15.63 -21.44 9.26
CA ALA A 62 -16.21 -21.98 10.49
C ALA A 62 -16.47 -20.90 11.57
N ARG A 63 -15.78 -19.76 11.50
CA ARG A 63 -16.03 -18.59 12.36
C ARG A 63 -17.09 -17.67 11.76
N CYS A 64 -16.99 -17.42 10.46
CA CYS A 64 -17.88 -16.52 9.75
C CYS A 64 -18.32 -17.13 8.41
N LEU A 65 -19.55 -17.69 8.38
CA LEU A 65 -20.09 -18.31 7.17
C LEU A 65 -20.30 -17.32 6.01
N ARG A 66 -20.50 -16.04 6.32
CA ARG A 66 -20.66 -14.95 5.35
C ARG A 66 -19.33 -14.31 4.91
N LEU A 67 -18.20 -14.86 5.33
CA LEU A 67 -16.88 -14.32 5.00
C LEU A 67 -16.63 -14.38 3.49
N VAL A 68 -16.32 -13.22 2.90
CA VAL A 68 -15.86 -13.15 1.53
C VAL A 68 -14.35 -13.35 1.50
N ILE A 69 -13.91 -14.41 0.83
CA ILE A 69 -12.49 -14.71 0.67
C ILE A 69 -12.08 -14.39 -0.78
N LYS A 70 -11.03 -13.59 -0.94
CA LYS A 70 -10.45 -13.24 -2.24
C LYS A 70 -9.00 -13.68 -2.32
N ALA A 71 -8.56 -14.07 -3.52
CA ALA A 71 -7.15 -14.22 -3.80
C ALA A 71 -6.49 -12.84 -3.94
N ARG A 72 -5.18 -12.77 -3.70
CA ARG A 72 -4.36 -11.60 -4.00
C ARG A 72 -4.55 -11.11 -5.43
N ALA A 73 -4.66 -9.81 -5.60
CA ALA A 73 -4.79 -9.15 -6.90
C ALA A 73 -3.49 -8.42 -7.23
N ARG A 74 -2.47 -9.17 -7.67
CA ARG A 74 -1.09 -8.66 -7.85
C ARG A 74 -1.00 -7.44 -8.77
N ASP A 75 -1.80 -7.41 -9.83
CA ASP A 75 -1.82 -6.26 -10.75
C ASP A 75 -2.32 -4.99 -10.04
N CYS A 76 -3.36 -5.12 -9.19
CA CYS A 76 -3.85 -4.02 -8.38
C CYS A 76 -2.87 -3.63 -7.27
N GLU A 77 -2.17 -4.60 -6.67
CA GLU A 77 -1.11 -4.34 -5.68
C GLU A 77 0.03 -3.52 -6.31
N GLN A 78 0.44 -3.86 -7.54
CA GLN A 78 1.46 -3.10 -8.26
C GLN A 78 0.99 -1.67 -8.52
N GLN A 79 -0.24 -1.49 -9.01
CA GLN A 79 -0.82 -0.14 -9.22
C GLN A 79 -0.84 0.70 -7.95
N LEU A 80 -1.17 0.11 -6.79
CA LEU A 80 -1.14 0.82 -5.51
C LEU A 80 0.29 1.21 -5.12
N SER A 81 1.24 0.31 -5.35
CA SER A 81 2.66 0.56 -5.09
C SER A 81 3.20 1.70 -5.95
N ASP A 82 2.83 1.74 -7.23
CA ASP A 82 3.25 2.80 -8.16
C ASP A 82 2.65 4.16 -7.77
N ILE A 83 1.37 4.19 -7.37
CA ILE A 83 0.72 5.41 -6.89
C ILE A 83 1.39 5.91 -5.61
N LEU A 84 1.64 5.01 -4.64
CA LEU A 84 2.31 5.37 -3.40
C LEU A 84 3.71 5.92 -3.66
N LEU A 85 4.50 5.24 -4.50
CA LEU A 85 5.86 5.62 -4.81
C LEU A 85 5.92 6.98 -5.55
N HIS A 86 5.00 7.20 -6.50
CA HIS A 86 4.86 8.50 -7.16
C HIS A 86 4.64 9.64 -6.15
N HIS A 87 3.73 9.43 -5.18
CA HIS A 87 3.42 10.44 -4.17
C HIS A 87 4.56 10.63 -3.17
N ALA A 88 5.27 9.57 -2.81
CA ALA A 88 6.47 9.66 -1.97
C ALA A 88 7.57 10.47 -2.67
N PHE A 89 7.77 10.30 -3.98
CA PHE A 89 8.75 11.10 -4.74
C PHE A 89 8.39 12.58 -4.86
N MET A 90 7.12 12.97 -4.70
CA MET A 90 6.74 14.38 -4.60
C MET A 90 7.23 15.04 -3.31
N LEU A 91 7.52 14.25 -2.27
CA LEU A 91 8.08 14.75 -1.02
C LEU A 91 9.60 14.94 -1.10
N SER A 92 10.30 13.93 -1.61
CA SER A 92 11.76 13.91 -1.67
C SER A 92 12.24 12.97 -2.78
N PRO A 93 13.41 13.22 -3.41
CA PRO A 93 14.06 12.23 -4.27
C PRO A 93 14.66 11.04 -3.50
N PHE A 94 14.82 11.15 -2.18
CA PHE A 94 15.39 10.09 -1.33
C PHE A 94 14.26 9.29 -0.67
N VAL A 95 13.76 8.26 -1.38
CA VAL A 95 12.63 7.43 -0.95
C VAL A 95 13.05 5.97 -0.90
N GLU A 96 12.63 5.28 0.15
CA GLU A 96 12.78 3.84 0.34
C GLU A 96 11.40 3.18 0.45
N ALA A 97 11.13 2.19 -0.41
CA ALA A 97 9.93 1.36 -0.34
C ALA A 97 10.24 0.06 0.43
N THR A 98 10.09 0.08 1.74
CA THR A 98 10.55 -1.00 2.63
C THR A 98 9.66 -2.25 2.60
N SER A 99 8.35 -2.08 2.37
CA SER A 99 7.40 -3.19 2.27
C SER A 99 6.11 -2.78 1.54
N PRO A 100 5.21 -3.71 1.18
CA PRO A 100 3.96 -3.38 0.50
C PRO A 100 3.13 -2.35 1.28
N GLY A 101 2.85 -1.23 0.62
CA GLY A 101 2.11 -0.12 1.23
C GLY A 101 2.93 0.79 2.14
N ILE A 102 4.26 0.67 2.18
CA ILE A 102 5.12 1.50 3.04
C ILE A 102 6.20 2.18 2.22
N CYS A 103 6.30 3.50 2.35
CA CYS A 103 7.36 4.30 1.77
C CYS A 103 7.89 5.31 2.80
N THR A 104 9.20 5.36 2.99
CA THR A 104 9.88 6.31 3.87
C THR A 104 10.72 7.26 3.02
N ALA A 105 10.51 8.56 3.19
CA ALA A 105 11.20 9.63 2.51
C ALA A 105 12.16 10.36 3.48
N GLU A 106 13.40 10.58 3.06
CA GLU A 106 14.39 11.36 3.79
C GLU A 106 14.42 12.81 3.29
N PHE A 107 14.49 13.77 4.20
CA PHE A 107 14.59 15.20 3.89
C PHE A 107 15.87 15.79 4.45
N LYS A 108 16.61 16.46 3.56
CA LYS A 108 17.79 17.27 3.90
C LYS A 108 17.42 18.60 4.58
N HIS A 109 16.20 19.10 4.37
CA HIS A 109 15.70 20.36 4.93
C HIS A 109 14.30 20.16 5.51
N ALA A 110 14.04 20.73 6.69
CA ALA A 110 12.82 20.47 7.47
C ALA A 110 11.69 21.50 7.26
N ASN A 111 11.80 22.40 6.27
CA ASN A 111 10.88 23.52 6.16
C ASN A 111 9.54 23.13 5.53
N GLY A 112 8.46 23.33 6.30
CA GLY A 112 7.08 23.17 5.80
C GLY A 112 6.73 21.74 5.40
N LEU A 113 7.30 20.72 6.05
CA LEU A 113 7.04 19.32 5.69
C LEU A 113 5.64 18.86 6.09
N LEU A 114 5.13 19.26 7.26
CA LEU A 114 3.82 18.81 7.72
C LEU A 114 2.67 19.21 6.76
N PRO A 115 2.57 20.47 6.28
CA PRO A 115 1.58 20.84 5.27
C PRO A 115 1.73 20.06 3.95
N LYS A 116 2.97 19.83 3.49
CA LYS A 116 3.23 19.03 2.29
C LYS A 116 2.76 17.59 2.47
N LEU A 117 3.07 16.98 3.61
CA LEU A 117 2.67 15.61 3.93
C LEU A 117 1.16 15.46 4.00
N ARG A 118 0.46 16.40 4.65
CA ARG A 118 -1.01 16.44 4.67
C ARG A 118 -1.59 16.54 3.26
N HIS A 119 -1.01 17.40 2.41
CA HIS A 119 -1.43 17.50 1.01
C HIS A 119 -1.26 16.17 0.25
N ILE A 120 -0.17 15.44 0.47
CA ILE A 120 0.02 14.11 -0.12
C ILE A 120 -1.05 13.11 0.35
N ILE A 121 -1.39 13.11 1.64
CA ILE A 121 -2.47 12.26 2.17
C ILE A 121 -3.82 12.61 1.52
N ASP A 122 -4.11 13.90 1.32
CA ASP A 122 -5.33 14.33 0.61
C ASP A 122 -5.36 13.86 -0.85
N LEU A 123 -4.22 13.90 -1.55
CA LEU A 123 -4.11 13.38 -2.92
C LEU A 123 -4.33 11.87 -2.98
N LEU A 124 -3.76 11.11 -2.04
CA LEU A 124 -4.00 9.66 -1.92
C LEU A 124 -5.46 9.35 -1.61
N ALA A 125 -6.12 10.16 -0.77
CA ALA A 125 -7.55 10.02 -0.48
C ALA A 125 -8.41 10.24 -1.74
N ARG A 126 -8.06 11.20 -2.61
CA ARG A 126 -8.72 11.40 -3.92
C ARG A 126 -8.52 10.22 -4.87
N CYS A 127 -7.45 9.45 -4.67
CA CYS A 127 -7.22 8.19 -5.35
C CYS A 127 -8.00 7.02 -4.72
N GLU A 128 -8.92 7.25 -3.77
CA GLU A 128 -9.65 6.21 -3.02
C GLU A 128 -8.71 5.32 -2.17
N LEU A 129 -7.55 5.84 -1.78
CA LEU A 129 -6.62 5.17 -0.88
C LEU A 129 -6.71 5.76 0.52
N THR A 130 -6.83 4.89 1.51
CA THR A 130 -6.62 5.28 2.91
C THR A 130 -5.13 5.24 3.18
N ALA A 131 -4.57 6.39 3.53
CA ALA A 131 -3.16 6.54 3.86
C ALA A 131 -3.02 7.17 5.24
N ARG A 132 -1.98 6.76 5.95
CA ARG A 132 -1.48 7.38 7.18
C ARG A 132 -0.07 7.83 6.92
N ALA A 133 0.38 8.86 7.63
CA ALA A 133 1.78 9.22 7.58
C ALA A 133 2.28 9.79 8.89
N ALA A 134 3.59 9.76 9.07
CA ALA A 134 4.21 10.48 10.17
C ALA A 134 5.50 11.16 9.76
N LEU A 135 5.88 12.17 10.54
CA LEU A 135 7.17 12.86 10.49
C LEU A 135 7.96 12.57 11.76
N ALA A 136 9.24 12.29 11.63
CA ALA A 136 10.13 12.20 12.78
C ALA A 136 11.58 12.54 12.43
N THR A 137 12.42 12.67 13.46
CA THR A 137 13.87 12.94 13.32
C THR A 137 14.67 11.72 12.88
N ASN A 138 14.15 10.51 13.13
CA ASN A 138 14.75 9.23 12.74
C ASN A 138 13.74 8.38 11.93
N PRO A 139 14.20 7.40 11.11
CA PRO A 139 13.32 6.62 10.26
C PRO A 139 12.41 5.67 11.06
N ASP A 140 12.91 5.07 12.15
CA ASP A 140 12.16 4.09 12.94
C ASP A 140 10.98 4.73 13.70
N ALA A 141 11.16 5.90 14.31
CA ALA A 141 10.08 6.64 14.94
C ALA A 141 9.06 7.11 13.91
N SER A 142 9.51 7.57 12.74
CA SER A 142 8.61 7.92 11.63
C SER A 142 7.77 6.72 11.20
N PHE A 143 8.41 5.55 11.06
CA PHE A 143 7.77 4.31 10.70
C PHE A 143 6.72 3.87 11.74
N LEU A 144 7.10 3.79 13.02
CA LEU A 144 6.18 3.38 14.08
C LEU A 144 5.05 4.41 14.30
N ALA A 145 5.36 5.71 14.21
CA ALA A 145 4.38 6.77 14.31
C ALA A 145 3.34 6.71 13.18
N ALA A 146 3.73 6.30 11.96
CA ALA A 146 2.79 6.16 10.85
C ALA A 146 1.72 5.07 11.12
N HIS A 147 2.06 4.03 11.91
CA HIS A 147 1.08 3.02 12.34
C HIS A 147 0.03 3.57 13.32
N LEU A 148 0.40 4.58 14.12
CA LEU A 148 -0.46 5.22 15.12
C LEU A 148 -1.16 6.49 14.62
N ALA A 149 -0.78 6.99 13.45
CA ALA A 149 -1.26 8.27 12.94
C ALA A 149 -2.74 8.26 12.53
N GLU A 150 -3.44 9.37 12.81
CA GLU A 150 -4.81 9.63 12.37
C GLU A 150 -4.95 11.06 11.79
N PRO A 151 -4.89 11.26 10.47
CA PRO A 151 -4.15 10.48 9.48
C PRO A 151 -2.65 10.86 9.44
N VAL A 152 -2.24 11.98 10.07
CA VAL A 152 -0.85 12.45 10.09
C VAL A 152 -0.40 12.75 11.51
N LEU A 153 0.76 12.22 11.91
CA LEU A 153 1.39 12.43 13.21
C LEU A 153 2.80 13.03 13.06
N GLU A 154 3.17 14.00 13.89
CA GLU A 154 4.54 14.51 13.94
C GLU A 154 5.15 14.18 15.30
N VAL A 155 6.31 13.55 15.28
CA VAL A 155 7.09 13.18 16.47
C VAL A 155 8.31 14.09 16.55
N SER A 156 8.29 15.01 17.52
CA SER A 156 9.40 15.93 17.75
C SER A 156 10.51 15.30 18.60
N ASP A 157 10.14 14.54 19.64
CA ASP A 157 11.08 13.80 20.50
C ASP A 157 10.85 12.29 20.36
N ALA A 158 11.83 11.61 19.77
CA ALA A 158 11.75 10.17 19.55
C ALA A 158 11.88 9.38 20.85
N LYS A 159 12.60 9.89 21.85
CA LYS A 159 12.81 9.17 23.11
C LYS A 159 11.51 9.11 23.90
N ASP A 160 10.87 10.26 24.11
CA ASP A 160 9.58 10.33 24.80
C ASP A 160 8.51 9.52 24.07
N PHE A 161 8.55 9.54 22.73
CA PHE A 161 7.68 8.71 21.91
C PHE A 161 7.90 7.22 22.21
N PHE A 162 9.13 6.71 22.09
CA PHE A 162 9.43 5.29 22.34
C PHE A 162 9.14 4.86 23.79
N ASP A 163 9.42 5.71 24.78
CA ASP A 163 9.17 5.42 26.20
C ASP A 163 7.68 5.17 26.50
N SER A 164 6.78 5.75 25.68
CA SER A 164 5.33 5.59 25.79
C SER A 164 4.76 4.40 25.01
N LEU A 165 5.53 3.78 24.10
CA LEU A 165 5.01 2.77 23.20
C LEU A 165 4.96 1.36 23.83
N PRO A 166 3.81 0.66 23.76
CA PRO A 166 3.77 -0.76 24.07
C PRO A 166 4.68 -1.58 23.13
N ILE A 167 5.32 -2.62 23.67
CA ILE A 167 6.27 -3.46 22.94
C ILE A 167 5.64 -4.19 21.75
N GLU A 168 4.34 -4.42 21.81
CA GLU A 168 3.53 -5.05 20.76
C GLU A 168 3.58 -4.27 19.45
N ILE A 169 3.81 -2.95 19.49
CA ILE A 169 3.93 -2.11 18.29
C ILE A 169 5.16 -2.50 17.46
N LEU A 170 6.21 -3.05 18.08
CA LEU A 170 7.37 -3.56 17.34
C LEU A 170 7.02 -4.77 16.46
N ALA A 171 5.95 -5.51 16.78
CA ALA A 171 5.48 -6.61 15.94
C ALA A 171 4.72 -6.14 14.69
N MET A 172 4.32 -4.86 14.64
CA MET A 172 3.70 -4.23 13.47
C MET A 172 4.75 -3.87 12.41
N ALA A 173 6.02 -3.75 12.82
CA ALA A 173 7.14 -3.56 11.92
C ALA A 173 7.42 -4.85 11.14
N PRO A 174 7.45 -4.83 9.80
CA PRO A 174 7.96 -5.95 9.04
C PRO A 174 9.46 -6.02 9.31
N ILE A 175 9.85 -6.84 10.29
CA ILE A 175 11.23 -7.27 10.39
C ILE A 175 11.49 -8.03 9.09
N SER A 176 12.31 -7.49 8.21
CA SER A 176 12.83 -8.15 7.02
C SER A 176 13.69 -9.33 7.45
N ARG A 177 13.06 -10.40 7.95
CA ARG A 177 13.71 -11.68 8.18
C ARG A 177 13.94 -12.29 6.81
N THR A 178 15.07 -11.97 6.19
CA THR A 178 15.65 -12.88 5.21
C THR A 178 15.83 -14.22 5.94
N PRO A 179 15.27 -15.33 5.43
CA PRO A 179 15.60 -16.62 5.99
C PRO A 179 17.09 -16.83 5.74
N SER A 180 17.89 -16.80 6.81
CA SER A 180 19.31 -17.13 6.75
C SER A 180 19.43 -18.57 6.27
N SER A 181 19.75 -18.76 4.99
CA SER A 181 20.11 -20.05 4.43
C SER A 181 21.52 -20.41 4.90
N SER A 182 21.66 -20.80 6.17
CA SER A 182 22.87 -21.45 6.65
C SER A 182 22.83 -22.91 6.22
N LYS A 183 23.40 -23.19 5.04
CA LYS A 183 24.13 -24.42 4.66
C LYS A 183 24.35 -24.40 3.16
N LEU A 184 25.56 -24.02 2.73
CA LEU A 184 26.28 -24.69 1.64
C LEU A 184 27.77 -24.32 1.75
N SER A 185 28.61 -25.35 1.90
CA SER A 185 30.08 -25.27 1.89
C SER A 185 30.62 -24.85 0.51
N PRO A 186 31.89 -24.41 0.41
CA PRO A 186 32.30 -23.41 -0.57
C PRO A 186 32.73 -24.04 -1.90
N ALA A 187 32.09 -23.62 -2.99
CA ALA A 187 32.69 -23.71 -4.32
C ALA A 187 33.52 -22.45 -4.57
N ARG A 188 34.83 -22.69 -4.70
CA ARG A 188 35.90 -21.75 -5.00
C ARG A 188 35.63 -20.95 -6.29
N CYS A 189 35.43 -19.65 -6.18
CA CYS A 189 35.67 -18.69 -7.26
C CYS A 189 36.58 -17.58 -6.73
N GLN A 190 37.79 -17.53 -7.29
CA GLN A 190 38.78 -16.48 -7.05
C GLN A 190 38.33 -15.19 -7.75
N GLY A 191 38.32 -14.07 -7.02
CA GLY A 191 38.05 -12.73 -7.53
C GLY A 191 38.02 -11.74 -6.36
N SER A 192 39.08 -10.95 -6.22
CA SER A 192 39.27 -9.92 -5.18
C SER A 192 38.48 -8.63 -5.50
N PRO A 193 38.31 -7.69 -4.54
CA PRO A 193 37.01 -7.07 -4.28
C PRO A 193 36.99 -5.55 -4.48
N LEU A 194 36.01 -4.97 -5.18
CA LEU A 194 35.67 -3.55 -5.08
C LEU A 194 34.17 -3.29 -5.39
N GLU A 195 33.50 -2.67 -4.42
CA GLU A 195 32.22 -1.93 -4.47
C GLU A 195 30.95 -2.63 -4.99
N ALA A 196 30.19 -3.17 -4.04
CA ALA A 196 28.75 -3.38 -4.19
C ALA A 196 28.00 -2.03 -4.13
N LYS A 197 27.87 -1.36 -5.27
CA LYS A 197 26.83 -0.35 -5.51
C LYS A 197 25.66 -1.03 -6.20
N LEU A 198 24.58 -1.30 -5.47
CA LEU A 198 23.33 -1.75 -6.04
C LEU A 198 22.58 -0.53 -6.61
N TYR A 199 22.88 -0.19 -7.86
CA TYR A 199 22.03 0.67 -8.69
C TYR A 199 20.89 -0.21 -9.23
N VAL A 200 19.67 -0.03 -8.73
CA VAL A 200 18.47 -0.53 -9.42
C VAL A 200 18.14 0.47 -10.52
N THR A 201 18.71 0.26 -11.71
CA THR A 201 18.25 0.93 -12.92
C THR A 201 16.95 0.27 -13.38
N CYS A 202 15.82 0.86 -13.01
CA CYS A 202 14.53 0.54 -13.62
C CYS A 202 14.59 0.97 -15.10
N HIS A 203 14.55 -0.01 -16.00
CA HIS A 203 14.35 0.21 -17.42
C HIS A 203 12.87 0.56 -17.61
N TRP A 204 12.57 1.87 -17.71
CA TRP A 204 11.23 2.38 -17.96
C TRP A 204 10.89 2.18 -19.44
N ASP A 205 9.96 1.28 -19.72
CA ASP A 205 9.39 1.10 -21.06
C ASP A 205 8.36 2.24 -21.30
N ILE A 206 8.80 3.32 -21.95
CA ILE A 206 8.03 4.55 -22.18
C ILE A 206 6.73 4.28 -22.99
N GLN A 207 6.60 3.12 -23.66
CA GLN A 207 5.39 2.75 -24.40
C GLN A 207 4.20 2.32 -23.53
N ALA A 208 4.41 1.92 -22.27
CA ALA A 208 3.31 1.46 -21.41
C ALA A 208 2.46 2.63 -20.86
N ILE A 209 3.09 3.78 -20.56
CA ILE A 209 2.41 4.94 -19.96
C ILE A 209 1.47 5.62 -20.98
N ALA A 210 1.88 5.70 -22.25
CA ALA A 210 1.04 6.28 -23.31
C ALA A 210 -0.24 5.45 -23.57
N SER A 211 -0.15 4.12 -23.42
CA SER A 211 -1.27 3.21 -23.69
C SER A 211 -2.39 3.33 -22.65
N VAL A 212 -2.05 3.50 -21.37
CA VAL A 212 -3.05 3.65 -20.29
C VAL A 212 -3.80 4.99 -20.41
N MET A 213 -3.09 6.08 -20.75
CA MET A 213 -3.71 7.38 -20.95
C MET A 213 -4.68 7.41 -22.14
N ILE A 214 -4.34 6.75 -23.25
CA ILE A 214 -5.21 6.67 -24.44
C ILE A 214 -6.48 5.86 -24.15
N VAL A 215 -6.37 4.73 -23.44
CA VAL A 215 -7.53 3.91 -23.07
C VAL A 215 -8.48 4.67 -22.12
N MET A 216 -7.94 5.42 -21.16
CA MET A 216 -8.75 6.27 -20.27
C MET A 216 -9.47 7.40 -21.04
N LEU A 217 -8.80 8.02 -22.03
CA LEU A 217 -9.38 9.10 -22.81
C LEU A 217 -10.53 8.59 -23.71
N ILE A 218 -10.35 7.44 -24.37
CA ILE A 218 -11.38 6.82 -25.22
C ILE A 218 -12.59 6.38 -24.37
N ALA A 219 -12.36 5.77 -23.21
CA ALA A 219 -13.43 5.34 -22.31
C ALA A 219 -14.25 6.53 -21.74
N ASN A 220 -13.65 7.71 -21.61
CA ASN A 220 -14.35 8.93 -21.19
C ASN A 220 -15.15 9.55 -22.35
N LEU A 221 -14.60 9.53 -23.57
CA LEU A 221 -15.28 10.03 -24.77
C LEU A 221 -16.54 9.22 -25.11
N VAL A 222 -16.47 7.89 -25.03
CA VAL A 222 -17.62 6.99 -25.28
C VAL A 222 -18.71 7.19 -24.22
N ARG A 223 -18.33 7.43 -22.95
CA ARG A 223 -19.30 7.71 -21.88
C ARG A 223 -20.04 9.03 -22.10
N ASN A 224 -19.35 10.09 -22.50
CA ASN A 224 -19.99 11.38 -22.79
C ASN A 224 -20.89 11.31 -24.04
N ALA A 225 -20.49 10.56 -25.07
CA ALA A 225 -21.33 10.39 -26.26
C ALA A 225 -22.63 9.62 -25.97
N ALA A 226 -22.59 8.61 -25.10
CA ALA A 226 -23.77 7.85 -24.71
C ALA A 226 -24.81 8.68 -23.94
N VAL A 227 -24.36 9.66 -23.14
CA VAL A 227 -25.26 10.55 -22.38
C VAL A 227 -26.00 11.52 -23.30
N VAL A 228 -25.34 12.04 -24.34
CA VAL A 228 -25.95 12.98 -25.30
C VAL A 228 -26.99 12.29 -26.19
N ILE A 229 -26.73 11.05 -26.61
CA ILE A 229 -27.66 10.30 -27.47
C ILE A 229 -28.94 9.90 -26.70
N MET A 230 -28.85 9.63 -25.39
CA MET A 230 -30.03 9.32 -24.60
C MET A 230 -30.90 10.55 -24.28
N SER A 231 -30.32 11.75 -24.16
CA SER A 231 -31.12 12.97 -23.95
C SER A 231 -31.93 13.36 -25.19
N ASP A 232 -31.41 13.13 -26.40
CA ASP A 232 -32.10 13.48 -27.64
C ASP A 232 -33.25 12.51 -27.98
N ILE A 233 -33.15 11.24 -27.57
CA ILE A 233 -34.23 10.26 -27.75
C ILE A 233 -35.39 10.52 -26.78
N ALA A 234 -35.10 10.99 -25.55
CA ALA A 234 -36.14 11.32 -24.58
C ALA A 234 -36.96 12.57 -25.00
N ALA A 235 -36.35 13.54 -25.69
CA ALA A 235 -37.03 14.74 -26.18
C ALA A 235 -37.91 14.51 -27.42
N GLY A 236 -37.75 13.40 -28.13
CA GLY A 236 -38.50 13.06 -29.34
C GLY A 236 -39.80 12.29 -29.13
N ILE A 237 -40.09 11.84 -27.90
CA ILE A 237 -41.26 10.99 -27.59
C ILE A 237 -42.45 11.81 -27.01
N GLU A 238 -42.26 13.09 -26.71
CA GLU A 238 -43.33 14.00 -26.21
C GLU A 238 -43.86 15.00 -27.27
N ARG A 239 -43.79 14.68 -28.57
CA ARG A 239 -44.48 15.45 -29.62
C ARG A 239 -45.41 14.59 -30.46
#